data_AF-A0A2U1SYV4-F1
#
_entry.id   AF-A0A2U1SYV4-F1
#
_cell.length_a   1.000
_cell.length_b   1.000
_cell.length_c   1.000
_cell.angle_alpha   90.00
_cell.angle_beta   90.00
_cell.angle_gamma   90.00
#
_symmetry.space_group_name_H-M   'P 1'
#
loop_
_entity.id
_entity.type
_entity.pdbx_description
1 polymer ?
#
loop_
_entity_poly.entity_id
_entity_poly.type
_entity_poly.pdbx_seq_one_letter_code
_entity_poly.pdbx_strand_id
1 'polypeptide(L)'
;MKSAAVNTVRHYHRVGVLEEPDRMSNGYKKYEVRHLIRLLQIRRLRDLGVPVDRIQQVGFGDDTPTAALTAVDADLAKSIERLQRARAEISAILIGSSVTDLPPGFEGVALYNPAQLDVIVRASRLAHEQMQQRDAEPADEGRASE
;
A
#
# COMPACT_ATOMS: atom_id res chain seq x y z
N MET A 1 2.50 -3.75 -27.39
CA MET A 1 1.59 -4.12 -26.28
C MET A 1 0.30 -4.76 -26.84
N LYS A 2 0.31 -6.03 -27.31
CA LYS A 2 -0.88 -6.64 -27.97
C LYS A 2 -1.18 -8.12 -27.66
N SER A 3 -0.30 -8.88 -26.99
CA SER A 3 -0.55 -10.32 -26.75
C SER A 3 -1.29 -10.64 -25.43
N ALA A 4 -1.25 -9.75 -24.43
CA ALA A 4 -1.87 -9.99 -23.13
C ALA A 4 -3.41 -9.92 -23.16
N ALA A 5 -3.99 -9.09 -24.03
CA ALA A 5 -5.44 -8.89 -24.10
C ALA A 5 -6.17 -10.15 -24.58
N VAL A 6 -5.65 -10.81 -25.62
CA VAL A 6 -6.27 -12.02 -26.19
C VAL A 6 -6.18 -13.20 -25.21
N ASN A 7 -5.04 -13.38 -24.55
CA ASN A 7 -4.87 -14.44 -23.56
C ASN A 7 -5.79 -14.23 -22.34
N THR A 8 -5.93 -12.97 -21.90
CA THR A 8 -6.84 -12.60 -20.81
C THR A 8 -8.30 -12.90 -21.14
N VAL A 9 -8.77 -12.52 -22.35
CA VAL A 9 -10.15 -12.83 -22.78
C VAL A 9 -10.38 -14.35 -22.86
N ARG A 10 -9.40 -15.09 -23.41
CA ARG A 10 -9.47 -16.57 -23.45
C ARG A 10 -9.51 -17.19 -22.05
N HIS A 11 -8.75 -16.63 -21.10
CA HIS A 11 -8.79 -17.05 -19.72
C HIS A 11 -10.16 -16.79 -19.08
N TYR A 12 -10.77 -15.62 -19.30
CA TYR A 12 -12.10 -15.32 -18.76
C TYR A 12 -13.21 -16.20 -19.32
N HIS A 13 -13.13 -16.59 -20.60
CA HIS A 13 -14.01 -17.62 -21.15
C HIS A 13 -13.78 -18.97 -20.49
N ARG A 14 -12.51 -19.38 -20.28
CA ARG A 14 -12.18 -20.66 -19.65
C ARG A 14 -12.67 -20.77 -18.21
N VAL A 15 -12.59 -19.67 -17.45
CA VAL A 15 -13.09 -19.59 -16.06
C VAL A 15 -14.59 -19.31 -16.03
N GLY A 16 -15.26 -19.16 -17.18
CA GLY A 16 -16.72 -18.98 -17.28
C GLY A 16 -17.22 -17.63 -16.77
N VAL A 17 -16.34 -16.64 -16.61
CA VAL A 17 -16.72 -15.29 -16.15
C VAL A 17 -17.26 -14.45 -17.31
N LEU A 18 -16.88 -14.80 -18.54
CA LEU A 18 -17.34 -14.18 -19.78
C LEU A 18 -17.98 -15.24 -20.68
N GLU A 19 -19.24 -15.06 -21.05
CA GLU A 19 -19.95 -15.93 -21.99
C GLU A 19 -19.23 -16.00 -23.33
N GLU A 20 -19.20 -17.19 -23.94
CA GLU A 20 -18.63 -17.33 -25.28
C GLU A 20 -19.56 -16.67 -26.32
N PRO A 21 -19.05 -15.70 -27.10
CA PRO A 21 -19.86 -15.05 -28.13
C PRO A 21 -20.21 -16.01 -29.27
N ASP A 22 -21.34 -15.74 -29.92
CA ASP A 22 -21.75 -16.42 -31.15
C ASP A 22 -20.69 -16.30 -32.24
N ARG A 23 -20.64 -17.31 -33.10
CA ARG A 23 -19.78 -17.29 -34.29
C ARG A 23 -20.54 -16.66 -35.46
N MET A 24 -19.90 -15.72 -36.12
CA MET A 24 -20.38 -15.22 -37.41
C MET A 24 -20.23 -16.30 -38.49
N SER A 25 -20.94 -16.12 -39.61
CA SER A 25 -20.88 -17.02 -40.78
C SER A 25 -19.48 -17.18 -41.38
N ASN A 26 -18.57 -16.22 -41.13
CA ASN A 26 -17.16 -16.25 -41.53
C ASN A 26 -16.24 -16.93 -40.50
N GLY A 27 -16.78 -17.53 -39.43
CA GLY A 27 -16.03 -18.27 -38.41
C GLY A 27 -15.46 -17.43 -37.26
N TYR A 28 -15.55 -16.10 -37.32
CA TYR A 28 -15.04 -15.20 -36.27
C TYR A 28 -16.04 -15.05 -35.10
N LYS A 29 -15.52 -14.84 -33.88
CA LYS A 29 -16.32 -14.57 -32.66
C LYS A 29 -16.95 -13.17 -32.72
N LYS A 30 -18.28 -13.07 -32.54
CA LYS A 30 -19.05 -11.81 -32.54
C LYS A 30 -19.21 -11.26 -31.11
N TYR A 31 -18.33 -10.36 -30.71
CA TYR A 31 -18.49 -9.67 -29.43
C TYR A 31 -19.50 -8.52 -29.55
N GLU A 32 -20.65 -8.71 -28.93
CA GLU A 32 -21.67 -7.68 -28.73
C GLU A 32 -21.37 -6.78 -27.52
N VAL A 33 -22.06 -5.65 -27.41
CA VAL A 33 -21.90 -4.64 -26.34
C VAL A 33 -21.98 -5.26 -24.94
N ARG A 34 -22.86 -6.25 -24.73
CA ARG A 34 -22.95 -6.99 -23.46
C ARG A 34 -21.61 -7.60 -23.01
N HIS A 35 -20.82 -8.13 -23.95
CA HIS A 35 -19.52 -8.72 -23.63
C HIS A 35 -18.49 -7.64 -23.26
N LEU A 36 -18.58 -6.45 -23.86
CA LEU A 36 -17.72 -5.33 -23.52
C LEU A 36 -18.04 -4.78 -22.12
N ILE A 37 -19.33 -4.59 -21.81
CA ILE A 37 -19.78 -4.18 -20.47
C ILE A 37 -19.28 -5.19 -19.44
N ARG A 38 -19.41 -6.49 -19.74
CA ARG A 38 -18.91 -7.56 -18.88
C ARG A 38 -17.42 -7.47 -18.62
N LEU A 39 -16.61 -7.22 -19.65
CA LEU A 39 -15.17 -7.04 -19.53
C LEU A 39 -14.79 -5.83 -18.65
N LEU A 40 -15.52 -4.71 -18.78
CA LEU A 40 -15.30 -3.52 -17.97
C LEU A 40 -15.63 -3.76 -16.49
N GLN A 41 -16.72 -4.50 -16.21
CA GLN A 41 -17.08 -4.90 -14.85
C GLN A 41 -16.02 -5.81 -14.22
N ILE A 42 -15.57 -6.84 -14.94
CA ILE A 42 -14.50 -7.74 -14.48
C ILE A 42 -13.23 -6.93 -14.17
N ARG A 43 -12.87 -5.99 -15.05
CA ARG A 43 -11.70 -5.12 -14.83
C ARG A 43 -11.84 -4.29 -13.56
N ARG A 44 -12.97 -3.60 -13.36
CA ARG A 44 -13.22 -2.79 -12.16
C ARG A 44 -13.10 -3.62 -10.88
N LEU A 45 -13.65 -4.83 -10.86
CA LEU A 45 -13.55 -5.71 -9.68
C LEU A 45 -12.12 -6.20 -9.44
N ARG A 46 -11.39 -6.54 -10.50
CA ARG A 46 -9.98 -6.89 -10.38
C ARG A 46 -9.12 -5.74 -9.86
N ASP A 47 -9.43 -4.51 -10.29
CA ASP A 47 -8.74 -3.30 -9.81
C ASP A 47 -9.00 -3.07 -8.31
N LEU A 48 -10.14 -3.56 -7.78
CA LEU A 48 -10.46 -3.59 -6.34
C LEU A 48 -9.84 -4.79 -5.60
N GLY A 49 -9.05 -5.63 -6.27
CA GLY A 49 -8.41 -6.81 -5.68
C GLY A 49 -9.29 -8.04 -5.60
N VAL A 50 -10.49 -8.04 -6.21
CA VAL A 50 -11.37 -9.21 -6.23
C VAL A 50 -10.80 -10.27 -7.16
N PRO A 51 -10.61 -11.52 -6.69
CA PRO A 51 -10.08 -12.58 -7.53
C PRO A 51 -11.16 -13.08 -8.51
N VAL A 52 -10.71 -13.53 -9.69
CA VAL A 52 -11.57 -13.81 -10.86
C VAL A 52 -12.59 -14.92 -10.61
N ASP A 53 -12.24 -15.89 -9.78
CA ASP A 53 -13.12 -16.97 -9.29
C ASP A 53 -14.33 -16.43 -8.50
N ARG A 54 -14.13 -15.43 -7.64
CA ARG A 54 -15.22 -14.74 -6.92
C ARG A 54 -16.09 -13.94 -7.88
N ILE A 55 -15.52 -13.32 -8.92
CA ILE A 55 -16.26 -12.55 -9.94
C ILE A 55 -17.26 -13.45 -10.71
N GLN A 56 -16.97 -14.74 -10.85
CA GLN A 56 -17.92 -15.72 -11.40
C GLN A 56 -19.15 -15.87 -10.48
N GLN A 57 -18.91 -16.04 -9.18
CA GLN A 57 -19.94 -16.27 -8.16
C GLN A 57 -20.85 -15.06 -7.95
N VAL A 58 -20.33 -13.86 -8.23
CA VAL A 58 -21.09 -12.61 -8.10
C VAL A 58 -22.29 -12.55 -9.05
N GLY A 59 -22.34 -13.36 -10.12
CA GLY A 59 -23.51 -13.54 -10.97
C GLY A 59 -24.12 -12.20 -11.40
N PHE A 60 -23.68 -11.62 -12.50
CA PHE A 60 -24.20 -10.31 -12.92
C PHE A 60 -25.52 -10.47 -13.68
N GLY A 61 -26.54 -11.00 -13.01
CA GLY A 61 -27.95 -10.83 -13.35
C GLY A 61 -28.50 -9.58 -12.65
N ASP A 62 -29.75 -9.21 -12.93
CA ASP A 62 -30.31 -7.93 -12.47
C ASP A 62 -30.46 -7.79 -10.94
N ASP A 63 -30.50 -8.89 -10.18
CA ASP A 63 -30.79 -8.88 -8.72
C ASP A 63 -29.63 -9.35 -7.80
N THR A 64 -28.56 -9.92 -8.36
CA THR A 64 -27.46 -10.57 -7.61
C THR A 64 -26.15 -9.76 -7.40
N PRO A 65 -25.86 -8.61 -8.05
CA PRO A 65 -24.56 -7.93 -7.92
C PRO A 65 -24.30 -7.36 -6.52
N THR A 66 -25.34 -6.86 -5.85
CA THR A 66 -25.19 -6.13 -4.58
C THR A 66 -24.72 -7.05 -3.46
N ALA A 67 -25.35 -8.22 -3.28
CA ALA A 67 -25.00 -9.15 -2.20
C ALA A 67 -23.55 -9.64 -2.30
N ALA A 68 -23.09 -9.91 -3.51
CA ALA A 68 -21.72 -10.36 -3.72
C ALA A 68 -20.70 -9.23 -3.56
N LEU A 69 -21.03 -7.99 -3.97
CA LEU A 69 -20.21 -6.82 -3.66
C LEU A 69 -20.11 -6.57 -2.14
N THR A 70 -21.21 -6.74 -1.40
CA THR A 70 -21.21 -6.66 0.07
C THR A 70 -20.34 -7.75 0.70
N ALA A 71 -20.37 -8.97 0.17
CA ALA A 71 -19.50 -10.04 0.66
C ALA A 71 -18.01 -9.73 0.42
N VAL A 72 -17.67 -9.19 -0.75
CA VAL A 72 -16.31 -8.71 -1.06
C VAL A 72 -15.88 -7.60 -0.10
N ASP A 73 -16.74 -6.61 0.11
CA ASP A 73 -16.47 -5.49 1.02
C ASP A 73 -16.21 -5.97 2.46
N ALA A 74 -17.02 -6.91 2.94
CA ALA A 74 -16.83 -7.53 4.26
C ALA A 74 -15.50 -8.29 4.38
N ASP A 75 -15.07 -9.01 3.33
CA ASP A 75 -13.78 -9.70 3.31
C ASP A 75 -12.60 -8.72 3.26
N LEU A 76 -12.74 -7.60 2.55
CA LEU A 76 -11.77 -6.51 2.54
C LEU A 76 -11.65 -5.86 3.93
N ALA A 77 -12.77 -5.59 4.59
CA ALA A 77 -12.78 -5.04 5.96
C ALA A 77 -12.02 -5.94 6.94
N LYS A 78 -12.29 -7.26 6.94
CA LYS A 78 -11.53 -8.23 7.76
C LYS A 78 -10.03 -8.24 7.44
N SER A 79 -9.69 -8.11 6.16
CA SER A 79 -8.29 -8.05 5.72
C SER A 79 -7.60 -6.78 6.21
N ILE A 80 -8.29 -5.64 6.16
CA ILE A 80 -7.82 -4.37 6.71
C ILE A 80 -7.57 -4.50 8.21
N GLU A 81 -8.53 -5.03 8.98
CA GLU A 81 -8.37 -5.24 10.42
C GLU A 81 -7.17 -6.13 10.76
N ARG A 82 -6.97 -7.23 10.00
CA ARG A 82 -5.83 -8.12 10.18
C ARG A 82 -4.50 -7.40 9.91
N LEU A 83 -4.43 -6.63 8.82
CA LEU A 83 -3.24 -5.87 8.46
C LEU A 83 -2.95 -4.74 9.45
N GLN A 84 -3.98 -4.07 9.97
CA GLN A 84 -3.85 -3.07 11.02
C GLN A 84 -3.32 -3.68 12.32
N ARG A 85 -3.82 -4.84 12.74
CA ARG A 85 -3.30 -5.58 13.89
C ARG A 85 -1.82 -5.95 13.73
N ALA A 86 -1.46 -6.53 12.58
CA ALA A 86 -0.06 -6.85 12.29
C ALA A 86 0.85 -5.61 12.33
N ARG A 87 0.38 -4.47 11.79
CA ARG A 87 1.12 -3.20 11.90
C ARG A 87 1.25 -2.72 13.34
N ALA A 88 0.21 -2.86 14.15
CA ALA A 88 0.24 -2.48 15.56
C ALA A 88 1.23 -3.35 16.36
N GLU A 89 1.26 -4.66 16.11
CA GLU A 89 2.24 -5.59 16.69
C GLU A 89 3.67 -5.22 16.31
N ILE A 90 3.91 -4.96 15.02
CA ILE A 90 5.23 -4.50 14.54
C ILE A 90 5.61 -3.17 15.20
N SER A 91 4.69 -2.20 15.27
CA SER A 91 4.93 -0.94 15.96
C SER A 91 5.24 -1.14 17.44
N ALA A 92 4.55 -2.04 18.14
CA ALA A 92 4.83 -2.37 19.53
C ALA A 92 6.22 -3.00 19.70
N ILE A 93 6.63 -3.87 18.78
CA ILE A 93 8.01 -4.39 18.75
C ILE A 93 8.99 -3.25 18.54
N LEU A 94 8.78 -2.37 17.57
CA LEU A 94 9.70 -1.26 17.29
C LEU A 94 9.79 -0.24 18.43
N ILE A 95 8.67 0.07 19.10
CA ILE A 95 8.63 0.95 20.28
C ILE A 95 9.27 0.26 21.49
N GLY A 96 9.07 -1.05 21.65
CA GLY A 96 9.69 -1.86 22.70
C GLY A 96 11.17 -2.19 22.46
N SER A 97 11.66 -2.06 21.22
CA SER A 97 13.03 -2.41 20.80
C SER A 97 13.96 -1.21 20.66
N SER A 98 13.62 -0.03 21.20
CA SER A 98 14.52 1.13 21.18
C SER A 98 14.85 1.69 22.55
N VAL A 99 14.51 1.02 23.66
CA VAL A 99 14.95 1.43 25.01
C VAL A 99 16.15 0.62 25.50
N THR A 100 16.35 -0.61 25.01
CA THR A 100 17.42 -1.49 25.52
C THR A 100 18.80 -1.21 24.90
N ASP A 101 18.85 -0.40 23.84
CA ASP A 101 20.10 0.12 23.24
C ASP A 101 20.41 1.57 23.68
N LEU A 102 19.69 2.12 24.66
CA LEU A 102 20.00 3.44 25.17
C LEU A 102 21.27 3.39 26.03
N PRO A 103 22.27 4.24 25.75
CA PRO A 103 23.36 4.47 26.68
C PRO A 103 22.79 4.90 28.05
N PRO A 104 23.43 4.52 29.16
CA PRO A 104 23.02 4.98 30.48
C PRO A 104 22.94 6.53 30.51
N GLY A 105 21.85 7.07 31.06
CA GLY A 105 21.55 8.52 31.12
C GLY A 105 20.47 9.03 30.17
N PHE A 106 19.90 8.17 29.31
CA PHE A 106 18.84 8.53 28.35
C PHE A 106 17.46 7.97 28.73
N GLU A 107 17.28 7.44 29.94
CA GLU A 107 16.08 6.71 30.37
C GLU A 107 14.78 7.54 30.29
N GLY A 108 14.88 8.87 30.25
CA GLY A 108 13.75 9.80 30.07
C GLY A 108 13.19 9.89 28.66
N VAL A 109 13.88 9.36 27.64
CA VAL A 109 13.47 9.47 26.21
C VAL A 109 12.14 8.75 25.94
N ALA A 110 11.83 7.70 26.70
CA ALA A 110 10.58 6.95 26.61
C ALA A 110 9.33 7.75 27.04
N LEU A 111 9.49 8.90 27.72
CA LEU A 111 8.39 9.79 28.13
C LEU A 111 7.93 10.74 27.02
N TYR A 112 8.63 10.79 25.89
CA TYR A 112 8.32 11.72 24.80
C TYR A 112 7.55 11.04 23.67
N ASN A 113 6.61 11.78 23.08
CA ASN A 113 5.89 11.31 21.90
C ASN A 113 6.80 11.35 20.64
N PRO A 114 6.43 10.65 19.56
CA PRO A 114 7.27 10.52 18.36
C PRO A 114 7.61 11.87 17.69
N ALA A 115 6.72 12.86 17.79
CA ALA A 115 6.95 14.19 17.23
C ALA A 115 7.97 14.98 18.05
N GLN A 116 7.96 14.82 19.38
CA GLN A 116 8.94 15.43 20.28
C GLN A 116 10.34 14.84 20.07
N LEU A 117 10.42 13.54 19.77
CA LEU A 117 11.70 12.88 19.47
C LEU A 117 12.35 13.38 18.16
N ASP A 118 11.58 13.59 17.09
CA ASP A 118 12.10 14.15 15.83
C ASP A 118 12.69 15.56 16.02
N VAL A 119 12.02 16.40 16.80
CA VAL A 119 12.51 17.75 17.12
C VAL A 119 13.82 17.69 17.90
N ILE A 120 13.91 16.82 18.92
CA ILE A 120 15.12 16.66 19.74
C ILE A 120 16.29 16.19 18.88
N VAL A 121 16.10 15.16 18.04
CA VAL A 121 17.16 14.62 17.17
C VAL A 121 17.69 15.68 16.20
N ARG A 122 16.81 16.49 15.60
CA ARG A 122 17.22 17.58 14.71
C ARG A 122 17.97 18.69 15.46
N ALA A 123 17.48 19.07 16.64
CA ALA A 123 18.12 20.09 17.47
C ALA A 123 19.52 19.65 17.93
N SER A 124 19.69 18.38 18.33
CA SER A 124 20.98 17.81 18.70
C SER A 124 21.98 17.81 17.53
N ARG A 125 21.51 17.50 16.32
CA ARG A 125 22.35 17.53 15.11
C ARG A 125 22.84 18.95 14.80
N LEU A 126 21.93 19.93 14.87
CA LEU A 126 22.26 21.34 14.66
C LEU A 126 23.24 21.88 15.71
N ALA A 127 23.05 21.50 16.98
CA ALA A 127 23.97 21.89 18.06
C ALA A 127 25.37 21.30 17.86
N HIS A 128 25.46 20.04 17.40
CA HIS A 128 26.73 19.39 17.12
C HIS A 128 27.46 20.03 15.94
N GLU A 129 26.71 20.38 14.89
CA GLU A 129 27.23 21.12 13.73
C GLU A 129 27.73 22.52 14.14
N GLN A 130 27.04 23.22 15.04
CA GLN A 130 27.50 24.52 15.55
C GLN A 130 28.72 24.43 16.46
N MET A 131 28.84 23.39 17.28
CA MET A 131 30.05 23.17 18.08
C MET A 131 31.26 22.93 17.20
N GLN A 132 31.13 22.09 16.16
CA GLN A 132 32.21 21.84 15.22
C GLN A 132 32.60 23.09 14.40
N GLN A 133 31.66 24.00 14.15
CA GLN A 133 31.94 25.28 13.49
C GLN A 133 32.66 26.27 14.42
N ARG A 134 32.30 26.33 15.71
CA ARG A 134 33.01 27.16 16.71
C ARG A 134 34.44 26.68 16.97
N ASP A 135 34.64 25.37 17.01
CA ASP A 135 35.98 24.79 17.18
C ASP A 135 36.86 24.92 15.92
N ALA A 136 36.26 25.27 14.78
CA ALA A 136 36.95 25.51 13.51
C ALA A 136 37.23 27.00 13.23
N GLU A 137 36.83 27.93 14.10
CA GLU A 137 37.20 29.34 14.01
C GLU A 137 38.51 29.56 14.77
N PRO A 138 39.67 29.71 14.08
CA PRO A 138 40.92 29.97 14.77
C PRO A 138 40.82 31.35 15.42
N ALA A 139 41.27 31.45 16.68
CA ALA A 139 41.45 32.71 17.37
C ALA A 139 42.46 33.60 16.61
N ASP A 140 41.96 34.37 15.64
CA ASP A 140 42.63 35.57 15.19
C ASP A 140 42.35 36.63 16.25
N GLU A 141 43.20 36.67 17.28
CA GLU A 141 43.47 37.89 18.02
C GLU A 141 44.72 37.74 18.89
N GLY A 142 45.77 38.47 18.49
CA GLY A 142 46.58 39.21 19.45
C GLY A 142 47.96 38.67 19.80
N ARG A 143 48.96 38.96 18.95
CA ARG A 143 50.25 39.43 19.50
C ARG A 143 50.25 40.96 19.47
N ALA A 144 49.88 41.52 20.61
CA ALA A 144 50.16 42.90 20.97
C ALA A 144 51.67 43.09 21.24
N SER A 145 52.18 44.23 20.81
CA SER A 145 52.95 45.18 21.61
C SER A 145 53.96 44.64 22.63
N GLU A 146 55.25 44.83 22.35
CA GLU A 146 56.25 45.32 23.31
C GLU A 146 57.34 46.10 22.56
#